data_AF-A0A7X1Y5H0-F1
#
_entry.id   AF-A0A7X1Y5H0-F1
#
_cell.length_a   1.000
_cell.length_b   1.000
_cell.length_c   1.000
_cell.angle_alpha   90.00
_cell.angle_beta   90.00
_cell.angle_gamma   90.00
#
_symmetry.space_group_name_H-M   'P 1'
#
loop_
_entity.id
_entity.type
_entity.pdbx_description
1 polymer ?
#
loop_
_entity_poly.entity_id
_entity_poly.type
_entity_poly.pdbx_seq_one_letter_code
_entity_poly.pdbx_strand_id
1 'polypeptide(L)'
;MTPISKTLEQILLEIYQDGSVSVTEYRQLRDNADERMAAVINEFGQHNNITAFQKAMDVAMQLLQLSVIDAKKAQLTDTGEAIVKDAVVSQVEYLRAGSELALRLLYGLQQSARPIGRAH
;
A
#
# COMPACT_ATOMS: atom_id res chain seq x y z
N MET A 1 5.20 29.80 1.41
CA MET A 1 6.12 28.68 1.09
C MET A 1 5.27 27.42 1.09
N THR A 2 5.03 26.83 -0.07
CA THR A 2 4.43 25.49 -0.13
C THR A 2 5.45 24.51 0.48
N PRO A 3 5.10 23.70 1.48
CA PRO A 3 6.02 22.71 2.01
C PRO A 3 6.33 21.73 0.87
N ILE A 4 7.61 21.40 0.71
CA ILE A 4 8.02 20.29 -0.17
C ILE A 4 7.34 19.06 0.40
N SER A 5 6.28 18.58 -0.25
CA SER A 5 5.61 17.34 0.15
C SER A 5 6.63 16.23 0.04
N LYS A 6 6.95 15.56 1.16
CA LYS A 6 7.92 14.48 1.19
C LYS A 6 7.48 13.41 0.19
N THR A 7 8.45 12.87 -0.55
CA THR A 7 8.20 11.71 -1.40
C THR A 7 7.77 10.52 -0.54
N LEU A 8 7.02 9.58 -1.11
CA LEU A 8 6.64 8.36 -0.38
C LEU A 8 7.88 7.61 0.13
N GLU A 9 8.94 7.56 -0.67
CA GLU A 9 10.22 6.95 -0.30
C GLU A 9 10.83 7.55 0.97
N GLN A 10 10.86 8.89 1.05
CA GLN A 10 11.37 9.58 2.25
C GLN A 10 10.54 9.28 3.49
N ILE A 11 9.21 9.25 3.35
CA ILE A 11 8.30 8.93 4.46
C ILE A 11 8.55 7.51 4.95
N LEU A 12 8.65 6.53 4.05
CA LEU A 12 8.92 5.14 4.42
C LEU A 12 10.30 4.98 5.08
N LEU A 13 11.33 5.67 4.57
CA LEU A 13 12.67 5.64 5.16
C LEU A 13 12.67 6.15 6.61
N GLU A 14 11.93 7.23 6.88
CA GLU A 14 11.77 7.77 8.23
C GLU A 14 11.01 6.82 9.15
N ILE A 15 9.86 6.29 8.69
CA ILE A 15 9.00 5.40 9.48
C ILE A 15 9.72 4.13 9.91
N TYR A 16 10.53 3.54 9.03
CA TYR A 16 11.19 2.26 9.31
C TYR A 16 12.59 2.44 9.90
N GLN A 17 13.06 3.67 10.14
CA GLN A 17 14.44 3.96 10.53
C GLN A 17 14.84 3.27 11.84
N ASP A 18 13.94 3.17 12.81
CA ASP A 18 14.22 2.59 14.14
C ASP A 18 13.84 1.10 14.27
N GLY A 19 13.37 0.48 13.17
CA GLY A 19 12.94 -0.92 13.14
C GLY A 19 11.57 -1.18 13.77
N SER A 20 10.85 -0.14 14.18
CA SER A 20 9.49 -0.20 14.70
C SER A 20 8.58 0.80 13.98
N VAL A 21 7.26 0.70 14.17
CA VAL A 21 6.31 1.66 13.61
C VAL A 21 5.37 2.09 14.72
N SER A 22 5.36 3.38 15.03
CA SER A 22 4.43 3.96 15.98
C SER A 22 3.06 4.21 15.36
N VAL A 23 2.05 4.37 16.21
CA VAL A 23 0.69 4.73 15.78
C VAL A 23 0.66 6.07 15.04
N THR A 24 1.51 7.02 15.45
CA THR A 24 1.59 8.35 14.83
C THR A 24 2.16 8.27 13.41
N GLU A 25 3.26 7.54 13.25
CA GLU A 25 3.89 7.29 11.94
C GLU A 25 2.95 6.56 10.99
N TYR A 26 2.26 5.54 11.49
CA TYR A 26 1.27 4.82 10.70
C TYR A 26 0.10 5.73 10.25
N ARG A 27 -0.43 6.58 11.14
CA ARG A 27 -1.50 7.53 10.78
C ARG A 27 -1.01 8.53 9.73
N GLN A 28 0.20 9.05 9.89
CA GLN A 28 0.79 9.95 8.91
C GLN A 28 0.91 9.28 7.54
N LEU A 29 1.35 8.02 7.47
CA LEU A 29 1.41 7.26 6.21
C LEU A 29 0.03 7.06 5.59
N ARG A 30 -0.97 6.69 6.39
CA ARG A 30 -2.35 6.52 5.91
C ARG A 30 -2.89 7.83 5.33
N ASP A 31 -2.81 8.92 6.08
CA ASP A 31 -3.35 10.21 5.65
C ASP A 31 -2.66 10.69 4.36
N ASN A 32 -1.34 10.44 4.25
CA ASN A 32 -0.55 10.73 3.06
C ASN A 32 -0.91 9.86 1.84
N ALA A 33 -1.31 8.60 2.06
CA ALA A 33 -1.82 7.70 1.03
C ALA A 33 -3.21 8.14 0.54
N ASP A 34 -4.09 8.55 1.45
CA ASP A 34 -5.41 9.09 1.13
C ASP A 34 -5.32 10.37 0.31
N GLU A 35 -4.41 11.29 0.65
CA GLU A 35 -4.15 12.50 -0.14
C GLU A 35 -3.72 12.19 -1.58
N ARG A 36 -2.83 11.19 -1.76
CA ARG A 36 -2.39 10.74 -3.10
C ARG A 36 -3.55 10.13 -3.88
N MET A 37 -4.37 9.31 -3.22
CA MET A 37 -5.51 8.68 -3.87
C MET A 37 -6.59 9.69 -4.23
N ALA A 38 -6.82 10.71 -3.39
CA ALA A 38 -7.74 11.80 -3.68
C ALA A 38 -7.36 12.55 -4.97
N ALA A 39 -6.07 12.79 -5.20
CA ALA A 39 -5.58 13.39 -6.45
C ALA A 39 -5.92 12.53 -7.67
N VAL A 40 -5.78 11.20 -7.57
CA VAL A 40 -6.15 10.27 -8.65
C VAL A 40 -7.68 10.24 -8.84
N ILE A 41 -8.46 10.21 -7.76
CA ILE A 41 -9.93 10.19 -7.84
C ILE A 41 -10.48 11.46 -8.50
N ASN A 42 -9.86 12.61 -8.26
CA ASN A 42 -10.25 13.86 -8.92
C ASN A 42 -10.13 13.78 -10.46
N GLU A 43 -9.18 12.98 -10.97
CA GLU A 43 -8.97 12.78 -12.41
C GLU A 43 -9.88 11.69 -12.99
N PHE A 44 -10.07 10.57 -12.27
CA PHE A 44 -10.78 9.39 -12.77
C PHE A 44 -12.27 9.34 -12.40
N GLY A 45 -12.73 10.27 -11.56
CA GLY A 45 -14.08 10.29 -11.02
C GLY A 45 -14.33 9.21 -9.95
N GLN A 46 -15.59 9.09 -9.54
CA GLN A 46 -16.03 8.14 -8.50
C GLN A 46 -16.67 6.88 -9.10
N HIS A 47 -16.97 5.90 -8.24
CA HIS A 47 -17.67 4.65 -8.58
C HIS A 47 -16.93 3.76 -9.60
N ASN A 48 -15.60 3.73 -9.49
CA ASN A 48 -14.71 2.93 -10.32
C ASN A 48 -13.81 2.03 -9.45
N ASN A 49 -13.00 1.22 -10.13
CA ASN A 49 -12.06 0.29 -9.46
C ASN A 49 -11.04 1.01 -8.56
N ILE A 50 -10.69 2.26 -8.82
CA ILE A 50 -9.75 3.04 -7.98
C ILE A 50 -10.41 3.35 -6.63
N THR A 51 -11.62 3.89 -6.65
CA THR A 51 -12.37 4.15 -5.40
C THR A 51 -12.76 2.87 -4.67
N ALA A 52 -13.02 1.77 -5.38
CA ALA A 52 -13.27 0.47 -4.77
C ALA A 52 -12.00 -0.11 -4.13
N PHE A 53 -10.85 0.05 -4.78
CA PHE A 53 -9.56 -0.39 -4.27
C PHE A 53 -9.19 0.35 -2.98
N GLN A 54 -9.33 1.68 -2.94
CA GLN A 54 -9.08 2.45 -1.71
C GLN A 54 -9.92 1.95 -0.53
N LYS A 55 -11.23 1.77 -0.73
CA LYS A 55 -12.12 1.22 0.30
C LYS A 55 -11.76 -0.20 0.72
N ALA A 56 -11.34 -1.03 -0.24
CA ALA A 56 -10.90 -2.40 0.05
C ALA A 56 -9.63 -2.39 0.92
N MET A 57 -8.71 -1.45 0.72
CA MET A 57 -7.53 -1.29 1.57
C MET A 57 -7.89 -0.90 3.00
N ASP A 58 -8.85 0.03 3.19
CA ASP A 58 -9.34 0.39 4.52
C ASP A 58 -9.94 -0.81 5.26
N VAL A 59 -10.79 -1.58 4.56
CA VAL A 59 -11.41 -2.79 5.11
C VAL A 59 -10.35 -3.86 5.41
N ALA A 60 -9.40 -4.09 4.49
CA ALA A 60 -8.32 -5.06 4.70
C ALA A 60 -7.48 -4.70 5.93
N MET A 61 -7.20 -3.41 6.15
CA MET A 61 -6.44 -2.96 7.30
C MET A 61 -7.21 -3.11 8.61
N GLN A 62 -8.50 -2.82 8.61
CA GLN A 62 -9.38 -3.10 9.75
C GLN A 62 -9.39 -4.60 10.09
N LEU A 63 -9.52 -5.47 9.08
CA LEU A 63 -9.52 -6.92 9.27
C LEU A 63 -8.18 -7.44 9.77
N LEU A 64 -7.06 -6.89 9.30
CA LEU A 64 -5.73 -7.22 9.80
C LEU A 64 -5.61 -6.91 11.29
N GLN A 65 -6.04 -5.72 11.71
CA GLN A 65 -6.00 -5.30 13.12
C GLN A 65 -6.89 -6.20 14.00
N LEU A 66 -8.12 -6.47 13.56
CA LEU A 66 -9.03 -7.37 14.29
C LEU A 66 -8.46 -8.78 14.39
N SER A 67 -7.87 -9.30 13.31
CA SER A 67 -7.26 -10.64 13.29
C SER A 67 -6.12 -10.75 14.30
N VAL A 68 -5.26 -9.73 14.41
CA VAL A 68 -4.17 -9.70 15.41
C VAL A 68 -4.73 -9.60 16.83
N ILE A 69 -5.78 -8.79 17.04
CA ILE A 69 -6.45 -8.68 18.34
C ILE A 69 -7.04 -10.03 18.76
N ASP A 70 -7.71 -10.73 17.85
CA ASP A 70 -8.34 -12.01 18.14
C ASP A 70 -7.29 -13.12 18.38
N ALA A 71 -6.19 -13.13 17.63
CA ALA A 71 -5.05 -14.00 17.90
C ALA A 71 -4.46 -13.76 19.30
N LYS A 72 -4.30 -12.49 19.70
CA LYS A 72 -3.83 -12.13 21.06
C LYS A 72 -4.79 -12.61 22.15
N LYS A 73 -6.10 -12.52 21.92
CA LYS A 73 -7.13 -12.99 22.87
C LYS A 73 -7.16 -14.52 22.99
N ALA A 74 -6.77 -15.23 21.94
CA ALA A 74 -6.77 -16.69 21.91
C ALA A 74 -5.68 -17.34 22.79
N GLN A 75 -4.77 -16.55 23.38
CA GLN A 75 -3.70 -17.04 24.27
C GLN A 75 -2.92 -18.20 23.63
N LEU A 76 -2.49 -18.00 22.38
CA LEU A 76 -1.76 -19.01 21.62
C LEU A 76 -0.42 -19.33 22.29
N THR A 77 0.11 -20.50 21.99
CA THR A 77 1.53 -20.80 22.29
C THR A 77 2.44 -19.95 21.42
N ASP A 78 3.72 -19.81 21.80
CA ASP A 78 4.73 -19.13 20.99
C ASP A 78 4.77 -19.64 19.54
N THR A 79 4.59 -20.96 19.34
CA THR A 79 4.49 -21.57 18.01
C THR A 79 3.23 -21.12 17.27
N GLY A 80 2.08 -21.02 17.96
CA GLY A 80 0.85 -20.52 17.38
C GLY A 80 0.95 -19.03 16.99
N GLU A 81 1.57 -18.20 17.83
CA GLU A 81 1.83 -16.79 17.52
C GLU A 81 2.73 -16.64 16.30
N ALA A 82 3.79 -17.47 16.19
CA ALA A 82 4.69 -17.47 15.04
C ALA A 82 3.96 -17.83 13.74
N ILE A 83 3.06 -18.82 13.76
CA ILE A 83 2.24 -19.22 12.61
C ILE A 83 1.31 -18.08 12.18
N VAL A 84 0.62 -17.43 13.12
CA VAL A 84 -0.25 -16.29 12.82
C VAL A 84 0.55 -15.15 12.20
N LYS A 85 1.71 -14.82 12.78
CA LYS A 85 2.60 -13.78 12.24
C LYS A 85 3.01 -14.09 10.81
N ASP A 86 3.46 -15.31 10.54
CA ASP A 86 3.89 -15.74 9.21
C ASP A 86 2.76 -15.64 8.17
N ALA A 87 1.56 -16.10 8.53
CA ALA A 87 0.39 -16.04 7.65
C ALA A 87 -0.04 -14.60 7.34
N VAL A 88 -0.07 -13.71 8.34
CA VAL A 88 -0.42 -12.30 8.16
C VAL A 88 0.62 -11.58 7.30
N VAL A 89 1.91 -11.78 7.59
CA VAL A 89 3.01 -11.20 6.79
C VAL A 89 2.94 -11.68 5.34
N SER A 90 2.66 -12.98 5.11
CA SER A 90 2.52 -13.54 3.77
C SER A 90 1.41 -12.86 2.95
N GLN A 91 0.29 -12.47 3.56
CA GLN A 91 -0.77 -11.72 2.86
C GLN A 91 -0.33 -10.31 2.45
N VAL A 92 0.44 -9.63 3.31
CA VAL A 92 0.97 -8.30 3.00
C VAL A 92 2.00 -8.38 1.87
N GLU A 93 2.90 -9.37 1.91
CA GLU A 93 3.89 -9.58 0.85
C GLU A 93 3.26 -10.00 -0.47
N TYR A 94 2.19 -10.81 -0.45
CA TYR A 94 1.40 -11.13 -1.64
C TYR A 94 0.87 -9.85 -2.31
N LEU A 95 0.28 -8.93 -1.55
CA LEU A 95 -0.23 -7.68 -2.08
C LEU A 95 0.89 -6.77 -2.59
N ARG A 96 2.01 -6.69 -1.87
CA ARG A 96 3.19 -5.91 -2.27
C ARG A 96 3.76 -6.40 -3.61
N ALA A 97 4.07 -7.69 -3.72
CA ALA A 97 4.61 -8.27 -4.95
C ALA A 97 3.63 -8.17 -6.12
N GLY A 98 2.33 -8.37 -5.86
CA GLY A 98 1.28 -8.18 -6.87
C GLY A 98 1.19 -6.73 -7.36
N SER A 99 1.37 -5.75 -6.46
CA SER A 99 1.37 -4.33 -6.80
C SER A 99 2.56 -3.97 -7.70
N GLU A 100 3.76 -4.47 -7.38
CA GLU A 100 4.96 -4.28 -8.20
C GLU A 100 4.77 -4.86 -9.62
N LEU A 101 4.21 -6.07 -9.72
CA LEU A 101 3.89 -6.70 -11.01
C LEU A 101 2.87 -5.86 -11.81
N ALA A 102 1.78 -5.44 -11.19
CA ALA A 102 0.74 -4.66 -11.84
C ALA A 102 1.27 -3.30 -12.35
N LEU A 103 2.07 -2.60 -11.54
CA LEU A 103 2.69 -1.32 -11.92
C LEU A 103 3.75 -1.50 -13.01
N ARG A 104 4.52 -2.58 -12.99
CA ARG A 104 5.45 -2.91 -14.07
C ARG A 104 4.71 -3.03 -15.41
N LEU A 105 3.51 -3.61 -15.43
CA LEU A 105 2.70 -3.72 -16.65
C LEU A 105 2.22 -2.34 -17.14
N LEU A 106 1.90 -1.42 -16.24
CA LEU A 106 1.56 -0.03 -16.58
C LEU A 106 2.72 0.68 -17.30
N TYR A 107 3.94 0.58 -16.77
CA TYR A 107 5.12 1.21 -17.39
C TYR A 107 5.64 0.43 -18.61
N GLY A 108 5.41 -0.88 -18.67
CA GLY A 108 5.75 -1.72 -19.82
C GLY A 108 4.95 -1.40 -21.08
N LEU A 109 3.69 -0.97 -20.94
CA LEU A 109 2.84 -0.55 -22.06
C LEU A 109 3.24 0.80 -22.70
N GLN A 110 3.99 1.65 -21.98
CA GLN A 110 4.43 2.95 -22.51
C GLN A 110 5.59 2.85 -23.50
N GLN A 111 6.32 1.73 -23.57
CA GLN A 111 7.47 1.58 -24.48
C GLN A 111 7.10 1.08 -25.89
N SER A 112 5.90 0.53 -26.08
CA SER A 112 5.43 0.02 -27.39
C SER A 112 4.78 1.07 -28.31
N ALA A 113 4.69 2.33 -27.88
CA ALA A 113 3.99 3.40 -28.62
C ALA A 113 4.92 4.48 -29.20
N ARG A 114 6.14 4.15 -29.63
CA ARG A 114 6.91 5.03 -30.52
C ARG A 114 6.57 4.70 -31.98
N PRO A 115 5.95 5.62 -32.76
CA PRO A 115 5.77 5.38 -34.18
C PRO A 115 7.15 5.34 -34.84
N ILE A 116 7.41 4.25 -35.56
CA ILE A 116 8.56 4.11 -36.45
C ILE A 116 8.46 5.26 -37.46
N GLY A 117 9.41 6.19 -37.38
CA GLY A 117 9.52 7.27 -38.33
C GLY A 117 9.59 6.71 -39.75
N ARG A 118 8.63 7.11 -40.59
CA ARG A 118 8.77 6.98 -42.03
C ARG A 118 9.88 7.94 -42.46
N ALA A 119 11.04 7.38 -42.78
CA ALA A 119 12.00 8.07 -43.63
C ALA A 119 11.45 8.03 -45.07
N HIS A 120 11.12 9.20 -45.59
CA HIS A 120 11.01 9.47 -47.02
C HIS A 120 12.33 10.04 -47.51
#